data_AF-A0A8H3XDU4-F1
#
_entry.id   AF-A0A8H3XDU4-F1
#
_cell.length_a   1.000
_cell.length_b   1.000
_cell.length_c   1.000
_cell.angle_alpha   90.00
_cell.angle_beta   90.00
_cell.angle_gamma   90.00
#
_symmetry.space_group_name_H-M   'P 1'
#
loop_
_entity.id
_entity.type
_entity.pdbx_description
1 polymer ?
#
loop_
_entity_poly.entity_id
_entity_poly.type
_entity_poly.pdbx_seq_one_letter_code
_entity_poly.pdbx_strand_id
1 'polypeptide(L)'
;MVESKWTRLFIITSIVQTFITIIIQSLVVGRNQSASSFFLDKWQEQYGGLHNNTSTILECKTNIVTRMYNIVGENIIILLSNVFLLFFCYDAIFNQNTIQIITVVIVNYAIGIVAAIQIVEVYRWKAQAVECVSAFSVFNFRVQFYEVPSIVILLLCATMMGFFTWKLYQQFGWNIYKRIGADRNMQKIFRSMLIFVMHLKLDLFFMVVLSVVACVVLSQNDKLKSTPLYWFHVIVTVLIFILQGLAYHMLREESHLGMKIFIGLWLIPIADFIALLIKSIGTSAQDSWYFFIIFIVFGIIMALLTIIWSIIVLNNFDKGLKRHLTTGIGNIQRPPITEQTSQTQPPGRWAIDDEDDQTYP
;
A
#
# COMPACT_ATOMS: atom_id res chain seq x y z
N MET A 1 12.04 -21.89 5.76
CA MET A 1 11.49 -20.52 5.55
C MET A 1 11.78 -19.55 6.69
N VAL A 2 11.83 -19.97 7.97
CA VAL A 2 12.07 -19.08 9.12
C VAL A 2 13.49 -19.23 9.72
N GLU A 3 14.51 -19.35 8.86
CA GLU A 3 15.88 -19.69 9.30
C GLU A 3 16.62 -18.52 9.94
N SER A 4 16.24 -17.28 9.67
CA SER A 4 16.88 -16.11 10.24
C SER A 4 16.11 -15.57 11.44
N LYS A 5 16.82 -15.32 12.54
CA LYS A 5 16.29 -14.62 13.72
C LYS A 5 15.66 -13.28 13.32
N TRP A 6 16.23 -12.59 12.33
CA TRP A 6 15.72 -11.32 11.82
C TRP A 6 14.37 -11.44 11.13
N THR A 7 14.14 -12.52 10.38
CA THR A 7 12.84 -12.78 9.75
C THR A 7 11.75 -12.99 10.80
N ARG A 8 12.06 -13.70 11.89
CA ARG A 8 11.12 -13.89 13.03
C ARG A 8 10.76 -12.56 13.67
N LEU A 9 11.77 -11.76 14.00
CA LEU A 9 11.57 -10.46 14.64
C LEU A 9 10.77 -9.51 13.76
N PHE A 10 11.00 -9.50 12.45
CA PHE A 10 10.24 -8.69 11.50
C PHE A 10 8.75 -9.06 11.49
N ILE A 11 8.43 -10.36 11.36
CA ILE A 11 7.04 -10.85 11.37
C ILE A 11 6.37 -10.56 12.71
N ILE A 12 7.03 -10.90 13.83
CA ILE A 12 6.47 -10.69 15.17
C ILE A 12 6.17 -9.22 15.40
N THR A 13 7.10 -8.32 15.02
CA THR A 13 6.88 -6.87 15.14
C THR A 13 5.67 -6.43 14.31
N SER A 14 5.49 -6.96 13.10
CA SER A 14 4.34 -6.66 12.26
C SER A 14 3.03 -7.15 12.86
N ILE A 15 2.98 -8.36 13.40
CA ILE A 15 1.77 -8.92 14.02
C ILE A 15 1.40 -8.11 15.26
N VAL A 16 2.38 -7.82 16.13
CA VAL A 16 2.17 -7.04 17.36
C VAL A 16 1.71 -5.63 17.01
N GLN A 17 2.36 -4.97 16.04
CA GLN A 17 1.95 -3.65 15.56
C GLN A 17 0.49 -3.68 15.09
N THR A 18 0.13 -4.59 14.19
CA THR A 18 -1.24 -4.67 13.63
C THR A 18 -2.28 -4.94 14.71
N PHE A 19 -2.00 -5.81 15.68
CA PHE A 19 -2.94 -6.09 16.77
C PHE A 19 -3.18 -4.86 17.65
N ILE A 20 -2.11 -4.16 18.03
CA ILE A 20 -2.20 -2.94 18.85
C ILE A 20 -2.93 -1.84 18.08
N THR A 21 -2.61 -1.64 16.80
CA THR A 21 -3.25 -0.59 15.99
C THR A 21 -4.73 -0.88 15.76
N ILE A 22 -5.12 -2.14 15.57
CA ILE A 22 -6.55 -2.51 15.48
C ILE A 22 -7.29 -2.11 16.77
N ILE A 23 -6.76 -2.46 17.94
CA ILE A 23 -7.39 -2.12 19.23
C ILE A 23 -7.55 -0.61 19.36
N ILE A 24 -6.48 0.16 19.14
CA ILE A 24 -6.54 1.61 19.29
C ILE A 24 -7.50 2.24 18.27
N GLN A 25 -7.45 1.81 17.00
CA GLN A 25 -8.33 2.34 15.95
C GLN A 25 -9.82 2.00 16.23
N SER A 26 -10.12 0.81 16.75
CA SER A 26 -11.50 0.48 17.19
C SER A 26 -11.99 1.42 18.30
N LEU A 27 -11.12 1.77 19.27
CA LEU A 27 -11.46 2.73 20.32
C LEU A 27 -11.69 4.15 19.76
N VAL A 28 -10.84 4.59 18.81
CA VAL A 28 -10.99 5.89 18.13
C VAL A 28 -12.31 5.97 17.36
N VAL A 29 -12.67 4.91 16.61
CA VAL A 29 -13.95 4.83 15.90
C VAL A 29 -15.13 4.91 16.87
N GLY A 30 -15.09 4.14 17.97
CA GLY A 30 -16.15 4.17 18.99
C GLY A 30 -16.32 5.56 19.64
N ARG A 31 -15.20 6.25 19.90
CA ARG A 31 -15.22 7.63 20.38
C ARG A 31 -15.82 8.58 19.34
N ASN A 32 -15.45 8.46 18.07
CA ASN A 32 -15.97 9.33 17.00
C ASN A 32 -17.48 9.14 16.78
N GLN A 33 -17.97 7.90 16.86
CA GLN A 33 -19.41 7.61 16.86
C GLN A 33 -20.12 8.21 18.08
N SER A 34 -19.49 8.16 19.26
CA SER A 34 -20.00 8.79 20.48
C SER A 34 -20.04 10.33 20.36
N ALA A 35 -19.04 10.93 19.72
CA ALA A 35 -19.02 12.37 19.45
C ALA A 35 -20.14 12.78 18.49
N SER A 36 -20.38 11.98 17.45
CA SER A 36 -21.46 12.21 16.49
C SER A 36 -22.85 12.18 17.13
N SER A 37 -23.11 11.14 17.94
CA SER A 37 -24.39 11.00 18.66
C SER A 37 -24.59 12.11 19.69
N PHE A 38 -23.55 12.48 20.45
CA PHE A 38 -23.62 13.61 21.38
C PHE A 38 -23.87 14.95 20.66
N PHE A 39 -23.26 15.17 19.50
CA PHE A 39 -23.54 16.36 18.69
C PHE A 39 -25.01 16.41 18.24
N LEU A 40 -25.55 15.29 17.76
CA LEU A 40 -26.95 15.22 17.32
C LEU A 40 -27.94 15.46 18.47
N ASP A 41 -27.66 14.94 19.66
CA ASP A 41 -28.44 15.19 20.88
C ASP A 41 -28.46 16.69 21.22
N LYS A 42 -27.28 17.33 21.30
CA LYS A 42 -27.18 18.77 21.57
C LYS A 42 -27.78 19.65 20.50
N TRP A 43 -27.67 19.24 19.24
CA TRP A 43 -28.34 19.92 18.14
C TRP A 43 -29.87 19.86 18.30
N GLN A 44 -30.41 18.69 18.69
CA GLN A 44 -31.85 18.52 18.90
C GLN A 44 -32.35 19.30 20.12
N GLU A 45 -31.60 19.35 21.22
CA GLU A 45 -31.94 20.18 22.38
C GLU A 45 -31.99 21.68 22.02
N GLN A 46 -31.05 22.16 21.21
CA GLN A 46 -30.92 23.58 20.88
C GLN A 46 -31.88 24.02 19.77
N TYR A 47 -32.15 23.18 18.77
CA TYR A 47 -32.89 23.55 17.56
C TYR A 47 -34.12 22.68 17.27
N GLY A 48 -34.39 21.62 18.03
CA GLY A 48 -35.47 20.67 17.76
C GLY A 48 -36.89 21.25 17.82
N GLY A 49 -37.07 22.40 18.49
CA GLY A 49 -38.34 23.14 18.55
C GLY A 49 -38.55 24.18 17.44
N LEU A 50 -37.54 24.47 16.61
CA LEU A 50 -37.68 25.40 15.49
C LEU A 50 -38.36 24.70 14.31
N HIS A 51 -39.64 24.97 14.09
CA HIS A 51 -40.42 24.35 13.01
C HIS A 51 -39.94 24.76 11.59
N ASN A 52 -39.25 25.90 11.47
CA ASN A 52 -38.69 26.42 10.22
C ASN A 52 -37.18 26.63 10.38
N ASN A 53 -36.40 25.55 10.34
CA ASN A 53 -34.94 25.67 10.32
C ASN A 53 -34.51 26.53 9.12
N THR A 54 -33.82 27.64 9.38
CA THR A 54 -33.16 28.41 8.32
C THR A 54 -32.17 27.51 7.59
N SER A 55 -32.04 27.68 6.27
CA SER A 55 -31.17 26.86 5.41
C SER A 55 -29.75 26.72 5.98
N THR A 56 -29.23 27.78 6.59
CA THR A 56 -27.91 27.83 7.23
C THR A 56 -27.75 26.88 8.42
N ILE A 57 -28.78 26.71 9.27
CA ILE A 57 -28.71 25.81 10.44
C ILE A 57 -28.70 24.34 9.99
N LEU A 58 -29.50 24.02 8.95
CA LEU A 58 -29.56 22.68 8.39
C LEU A 58 -28.28 22.34 7.62
N GLU A 59 -27.73 23.30 6.88
CA GLU A 59 -26.44 23.18 6.20
C GLU A 59 -25.31 22.92 7.22
N CYS A 60 -25.30 23.65 8.33
CA CYS A 60 -24.36 23.44 9.42
C CYS A 60 -24.41 22.01 9.96
N LYS A 61 -25.60 21.51 10.31
CA LYS A 61 -25.77 20.11 10.76
C LYS A 61 -25.25 19.12 9.71
N THR A 62 -25.63 19.32 8.45
CA THR A 62 -25.29 18.39 7.36
C THR A 62 -23.78 18.35 7.13
N ASN A 63 -23.11 19.50 7.14
CA ASN A 63 -21.66 19.59 6.95
C ASN A 63 -20.89 18.94 8.10
N ILE A 64 -21.28 19.20 9.36
CA ILE A 64 -20.65 18.60 10.54
C ILE A 64 -20.82 17.07 10.52
N VAL A 65 -22.02 16.58 10.27
CA VAL A 65 -22.31 15.14 10.23
C VAL A 65 -21.54 14.46 9.10
N THR A 66 -21.53 15.06 7.90
CA THR A 66 -20.80 14.52 6.74
C THR A 66 -19.30 14.46 6.99
N ARG A 67 -18.72 15.52 7.58
CA ARG A 67 -17.29 15.54 7.93
C ARG A 67 -16.95 14.48 8.98
N MET A 68 -17.83 14.19 9.93
CA MET A 68 -17.64 13.09 10.88
C MET A 68 -17.66 11.72 10.19
N TYR A 69 -18.57 11.50 9.23
CA TYR A 69 -18.56 10.28 8.42
C TYR A 69 -17.25 10.11 7.64
N ASN A 70 -16.71 11.20 7.08
CA ASN A 70 -15.41 11.19 6.41
C ASN A 70 -14.29 10.80 7.37
N ILE A 71 -14.21 11.41 8.56
CA ILE A 71 -13.22 11.07 9.60
C ILE A 71 -13.33 9.59 10.02
N VAL A 72 -14.54 9.07 10.19
CA VAL A 72 -14.74 7.63 10.47
C VAL A 72 -14.24 6.77 9.30
N GLY A 73 -14.49 7.20 8.06
CA GLY A 73 -13.94 6.57 6.86
C GLY A 73 -12.40 6.54 6.84
N GLU A 74 -11.74 7.63 7.23
CA GLU A 74 -10.28 7.69 7.36
C GLU A 74 -9.74 6.64 8.35
N ASN A 75 -10.40 6.49 9.51
CA ASN A 75 -10.02 5.48 10.50
C ASN A 75 -10.11 4.06 9.91
N ILE A 76 -11.17 3.78 9.14
CA ILE A 76 -11.36 2.49 8.48
C ILE A 76 -10.25 2.27 7.45
N ILE A 77 -9.87 3.28 6.67
CA ILE A 77 -8.77 3.19 5.69
C ILE A 77 -7.44 2.91 6.40
N ILE A 78 -7.16 3.58 7.53
CA ILE A 78 -5.94 3.35 8.32
C ILE A 78 -5.91 1.92 8.88
N LEU A 79 -7.05 1.43 9.40
CA LEU A 79 -7.18 0.06 9.89
C LEU A 79 -6.95 -0.97 8.77
N LEU A 80 -7.63 -0.80 7.63
CA LEU A 80 -7.44 -1.67 6.46
C LEU A 80 -6.00 -1.63 5.95
N SER A 81 -5.36 -0.46 5.96
CA SER A 81 -3.96 -0.30 5.54
C SER A 81 -3.00 -1.04 6.46
N ASN A 82 -3.25 -1.08 7.77
CA ASN A 82 -2.44 -1.85 8.72
C ASN A 82 -2.60 -3.37 8.52
N VAL A 83 -3.80 -3.84 8.20
CA VAL A 83 -4.07 -5.26 7.89
C VAL A 83 -3.41 -5.65 6.56
N PHE A 84 -3.55 -4.81 5.54
CA PHE A 84 -2.86 -4.99 4.27
C PHE A 84 -1.35 -5.02 4.44
N LEU A 85 -0.78 -4.13 5.27
CA LEU A 85 0.65 -4.09 5.51
C LEU A 85 1.18 -5.39 6.15
N LEU A 86 0.41 -6.03 7.04
CA LEU A 86 0.74 -7.34 7.59
C LEU A 86 0.77 -8.43 6.51
N PHE A 87 -0.25 -8.47 5.64
CA PHE A 87 -0.28 -9.41 4.52
C PHE A 87 0.89 -9.16 3.55
N PHE A 88 1.16 -7.90 3.23
CA PHE A 88 2.22 -7.48 2.34
C PHE A 88 3.61 -7.79 2.92
N CYS A 89 3.78 -7.67 4.23
CA CYS A 89 4.96 -8.08 4.99
C CYS A 89 5.19 -9.59 4.90
N TYR A 90 4.14 -10.39 5.14
CA TYR A 90 4.22 -11.84 5.02
C TYR A 90 4.61 -12.28 3.60
N ASP A 91 3.97 -11.70 2.58
CA ASP A 91 4.27 -11.96 1.18
C ASP A 91 5.72 -11.55 0.82
N ALA A 92 6.21 -10.42 1.34
CA ALA A 92 7.58 -9.95 1.12
C ALA A 92 8.62 -10.97 1.62
N ILE A 93 8.38 -11.55 2.80
CA ILE A 93 9.25 -12.54 3.40
C ILE A 93 9.16 -13.88 2.69
N PHE A 94 7.94 -14.34 2.39
CA PHE A 94 7.72 -15.61 1.69
C PHE A 94 8.41 -15.62 0.33
N ASN A 95 8.31 -14.51 -0.40
CA ASN A 95 8.91 -14.35 -1.73
C ASN A 95 10.40 -13.96 -1.68
N GLN A 96 10.97 -13.73 -0.48
CA GLN A 96 12.30 -13.14 -0.28
C GLN A 96 12.53 -11.88 -1.12
N ASN A 97 11.49 -11.06 -1.27
CA ASN A 97 11.54 -9.86 -2.08
C ASN A 97 12.08 -8.69 -1.25
N THR A 98 13.38 -8.43 -1.38
CA THR A 98 14.06 -7.37 -0.64
C THR A 98 13.45 -5.99 -0.85
N ILE A 99 12.99 -5.70 -2.06
CA ILE A 99 12.46 -4.39 -2.40
C ILE A 99 11.10 -4.21 -1.74
N GLN A 100 10.29 -5.28 -1.71
CA GLN A 100 9.02 -5.28 -1.01
C GLN A 100 9.18 -5.05 0.50
N ILE A 101 10.22 -5.60 1.13
CA ILE A 101 10.51 -5.33 2.55
C ILE A 101 10.83 -3.85 2.78
N ILE A 102 11.61 -3.21 1.89
CA ILE A 102 11.87 -1.77 1.98
C ILE A 102 10.56 -0.99 1.83
N THR A 103 9.72 -1.38 0.87
CA THR A 103 8.39 -0.78 0.67
C THR A 103 7.51 -0.91 1.92
N VAL A 104 7.52 -2.06 2.62
CA VAL A 104 6.78 -2.24 3.87
C VAL A 104 7.16 -1.15 4.89
N VAL A 105 8.46 -0.87 5.05
CA VAL A 105 8.93 0.16 5.98
C VAL A 105 8.46 1.56 5.55
N ILE A 106 8.59 1.89 4.26
CA ILE A 106 8.16 3.19 3.71
C ILE A 106 6.65 3.38 3.91
N VAL A 107 5.84 2.37 3.59
CA VAL A 107 4.38 2.41 3.76
C VAL A 107 4.01 2.54 5.24
N ASN A 108 4.75 1.90 6.14
CA ASN A 108 4.53 2.02 7.58
C ASN A 108 4.71 3.48 8.07
N TYR A 109 5.77 4.15 7.63
CA TYR A 109 5.95 5.59 7.91
C TYR A 109 4.86 6.46 7.29
N ALA A 110 4.45 6.16 6.04
CA ALA A 110 3.38 6.89 5.39
C ALA A 110 2.05 6.77 6.17
N ILE A 111 1.70 5.58 6.66
CA ILE A 111 0.53 5.37 7.53
C ILE A 111 0.64 6.20 8.82
N GLY A 112 1.84 6.29 9.42
CA GLY A 112 2.09 7.13 10.59
C GLY A 112 1.87 8.63 10.33
N ILE A 113 2.33 9.13 9.18
CA ILE A 113 2.10 10.53 8.76
C ILE A 113 0.61 10.80 8.55
N VAL A 114 -0.09 9.88 7.89
CA VAL A 114 -1.54 9.98 7.66
C VAL A 114 -2.32 9.98 8.99
N ALA A 115 -1.93 9.15 9.95
CA ALA A 115 -2.52 9.16 11.29
C ALA A 115 -2.27 10.48 12.04
N ALA A 116 -1.15 11.16 11.81
CA ALA A 116 -0.90 12.49 12.36
C ALA A 116 -1.78 13.57 11.73
N ILE A 117 -2.03 13.52 10.42
CA ILE A 117 -2.94 14.44 9.72
C ILE A 117 -4.36 14.31 10.27
N GLN A 118 -4.80 13.10 10.58
CA GLN A 118 -6.13 12.84 11.14
C GLN A 118 -6.40 13.59 12.46
N ILE A 119 -5.38 13.78 13.30
CA ILE A 119 -5.52 14.57 14.54
C ILE A 119 -5.96 16.01 14.22
N VAL A 120 -5.37 16.60 13.18
CA VAL A 120 -5.71 17.96 12.74
C VAL A 120 -7.15 18.03 12.24
N GLU A 121 -7.61 17.03 11.49
CA GLU A 121 -8.99 16.93 11.02
C GLU A 121 -10.00 16.84 12.17
N VAL A 122 -9.71 16.05 13.20
CA VAL A 122 -10.56 15.93 14.41
C VAL A 122 -10.65 17.27 15.15
N TYR A 123 -9.54 18.00 15.31
CA TYR A 123 -9.56 19.32 15.96
C TYR A 123 -10.34 20.36 15.15
N ARG A 124 -10.17 20.37 13.83
CA ARG A 124 -10.93 21.25 12.94
C ARG A 124 -12.42 20.95 12.99
N TRP A 125 -12.78 19.66 12.93
CA TRP A 125 -14.16 19.22 13.07
C TRP A 125 -14.75 19.67 14.41
N LYS A 126 -14.01 19.51 15.52
CA LYS A 126 -14.45 19.96 16.84
C LYS A 126 -14.74 21.46 16.88
N ALA A 127 -13.85 22.28 16.31
CA ALA A 127 -14.03 23.73 16.27
C ALA A 127 -15.32 24.11 15.52
N GLN A 128 -15.52 23.53 14.32
CA GLN A 128 -16.73 23.75 13.53
C GLN A 128 -18.00 23.26 14.24
N ALA A 129 -17.93 22.13 14.96
CA ALA A 129 -19.05 21.60 15.72
C ALA A 129 -19.46 22.50 16.88
N VAL A 130 -18.49 23.14 17.56
CA VAL A 130 -18.75 24.11 18.64
C VAL A 130 -19.33 25.43 18.10
N GLU A 131 -18.86 25.88 16.93
CA GLU A 131 -19.47 27.04 16.25
C GLU A 131 -20.92 26.78 15.86
N CYS A 132 -21.24 25.54 15.47
CA CYS A 132 -22.61 25.12 15.15
C CYS A 132 -23.51 24.98 16.40
N VAL A 133 -22.97 24.35 17.45
CA VAL A 133 -23.68 24.04 18.70
C VAL A 133 -22.72 24.26 19.87
N SER A 134 -22.84 25.40 20.56
CA SER A 134 -21.92 25.79 21.63
C SER A 134 -21.88 24.81 22.81
N ALA A 135 -23.00 24.14 23.08
CA ALA A 135 -23.12 23.09 24.10
C ALA A 135 -22.22 21.86 23.81
N PHE A 136 -21.77 21.67 22.57
CA PHE A 136 -20.85 20.60 22.20
C PHE A 136 -19.44 20.76 22.81
N SER A 137 -19.06 21.97 23.25
CA SER A 137 -17.74 22.30 23.80
C SER A 137 -17.31 21.41 24.98
N VAL A 138 -18.28 20.87 25.73
CA VAL A 138 -18.08 19.98 26.89
C VAL A 138 -17.54 18.60 26.48
N PHE A 139 -17.73 18.18 25.23
CA PHE A 139 -17.27 16.88 24.77
C PHE A 139 -15.74 16.79 24.74
N ASN A 140 -15.20 15.80 25.46
CA ASN A 140 -13.76 15.58 25.56
C ASN A 140 -13.31 14.43 24.65
N PHE A 141 -12.58 14.78 23.59
CA PHE A 141 -12.04 13.83 22.62
C PHE A 141 -10.88 12.97 23.14
N ARG A 142 -10.21 13.39 24.23
CA ARG A 142 -9.10 12.63 24.84
C ARG A 142 -8.06 12.15 23.80
N VAL A 143 -7.77 12.96 22.77
CA VAL A 143 -6.91 12.60 21.62
C VAL A 143 -5.53 12.10 22.06
N GLN A 144 -5.00 12.70 23.13
CA GLN A 144 -3.72 12.32 23.74
C GLN A 144 -3.66 10.87 24.25
N PHE A 145 -4.80 10.23 24.51
CA PHE A 145 -4.87 8.86 25.04
C PHE A 145 -5.08 7.81 23.95
N TYR A 146 -5.44 8.20 22.72
CA TYR A 146 -5.72 7.24 21.65
C TYR A 146 -4.81 7.46 20.43
N GLU A 147 -4.93 8.58 19.73
CA GLU A 147 -4.21 8.80 18.47
C GLU A 147 -2.70 9.02 18.68
N VAL A 148 -2.31 9.76 19.72
CA VAL A 148 -0.89 10.03 20.00
C VAL A 148 -0.12 8.72 20.28
N PRO A 149 -0.58 7.82 21.18
CA PRO A 149 0.03 6.50 21.34
C PRO A 149 0.05 5.68 20.04
N SER A 150 -1.01 5.72 19.23
CA SER A 150 -1.05 4.99 17.95
C SER A 150 0.08 5.43 17.02
N ILE A 151 0.31 6.74 16.88
CA ILE A 151 1.36 7.27 16.01
C ILE A 151 2.73 6.90 16.55
N VAL A 152 2.96 7.03 17.85
CA VAL A 152 4.24 6.69 18.49
C VAL A 152 4.56 5.21 18.27
N ILE A 153 3.59 4.31 18.44
CA ILE A 153 3.78 2.87 18.24
C ILE A 153 4.04 2.56 16.77
N LEU A 154 3.30 3.16 15.84
CA LEU A 154 3.52 2.99 14.40
C LEU A 154 4.95 3.40 13.99
N LEU A 155 5.40 4.59 14.42
CA LEU A 155 6.72 5.10 14.08
C LEU A 155 7.83 4.26 14.74
N LEU A 156 7.66 3.87 16.00
CA LEU A 156 8.62 3.02 16.70
C LEU A 156 8.73 1.64 16.03
N CYS A 157 7.61 0.99 15.71
CA CYS A 157 7.63 -0.27 14.98
C CYS A 157 8.21 -0.11 13.57
N ALA A 158 7.93 0.99 12.85
CA ALA A 158 8.53 1.29 11.55
C ALA A 158 10.06 1.45 11.64
N THR A 159 10.58 2.14 12.66
CA THR A 159 12.03 2.26 12.88
C THR A 159 12.69 0.91 13.18
N MET A 160 12.07 0.09 14.04
CA MET A 160 12.53 -1.28 14.35
C MET A 160 12.53 -2.16 13.10
N MET A 161 11.45 -2.13 12.32
CA MET A 161 11.37 -2.83 11.04
C MET A 161 12.43 -2.35 10.07
N GLY A 162 12.71 -1.04 10.00
CA GLY A 162 13.80 -0.48 9.19
C GLY A 162 15.17 -1.07 9.54
N PHE A 163 15.46 -1.21 10.83
CA PHE A 163 16.69 -1.87 11.28
C PHE A 163 16.75 -3.35 10.87
N PHE A 164 15.67 -4.10 11.04
CA PHE A 164 15.59 -5.49 10.63
C PHE A 164 15.69 -5.65 9.10
N THR A 165 15.09 -4.73 8.34
CA THR A 165 15.19 -4.66 6.87
C THR A 165 16.63 -4.53 6.42
N TRP A 166 17.45 -3.73 7.10
CA TRP A 166 18.87 -3.62 6.75
C TRP A 166 19.61 -4.96 6.88
N LYS A 167 19.33 -5.74 7.93
CA LYS A 167 19.90 -7.09 8.10
C LYS A 167 19.35 -8.08 7.08
N LEU A 168 18.04 -8.05 6.82
CA LEU A 168 17.39 -8.90 5.81
C LEU A 168 17.86 -8.59 4.39
N TYR A 169 18.14 -7.32 4.08
CA TYR A 169 18.66 -6.88 2.78
C TYR A 169 19.96 -7.60 2.43
N GLN A 170 20.91 -7.67 3.38
CA GLN A 170 22.18 -8.34 3.18
C GLN A 170 21.99 -9.85 2.95
N GLN A 171 21.14 -10.48 3.76
CA GLN A 171 20.87 -11.91 3.67
C GLN A 171 20.17 -12.28 2.34
N PHE A 172 19.14 -11.51 1.95
CA PHE A 172 18.39 -11.78 0.73
C PHE A 172 19.19 -11.45 -0.52
N GLY A 173 20.03 -10.40 -0.47
CA GLY A 173 20.99 -10.10 -1.53
C GLY A 173 21.92 -11.28 -1.80
N TRP A 174 22.43 -11.91 -0.74
CA TRP A 174 23.26 -13.12 -0.85
C TRP A 174 22.51 -14.32 -1.41
N ASN A 175 21.26 -14.53 -0.99
CA ASN A 175 20.41 -15.61 -1.53
C ASN A 175 20.10 -15.41 -3.02
N ILE A 176 19.78 -14.19 -3.43
CA ILE A 176 19.52 -13.85 -4.84
C ILE A 176 20.78 -14.09 -5.68
N TYR A 177 21.95 -13.68 -5.18
CA TYR A 177 23.24 -13.93 -5.85
C TYR A 177 23.47 -15.42 -6.08
N LYS A 178 23.26 -16.26 -5.05
CA LYS A 178 23.39 -17.72 -5.16
C LYS A 178 22.36 -18.35 -6.12
N ARG A 179 21.15 -17.78 -6.19
CA ARG A 179 20.04 -18.31 -7.00
C ARG A 179 20.20 -18.03 -8.50
N ILE A 180 20.64 -16.83 -8.86
CA ILE A 180 20.71 -16.36 -10.26
C ILE A 180 22.12 -16.53 -10.84
N GLY A 181 23.15 -16.55 -10.00
CA GLY A 181 24.55 -16.54 -10.43
C GLY A 181 25.09 -15.12 -10.64
N ALA A 182 26.33 -15.03 -11.12
CA ALA A 182 27.09 -13.77 -11.19
C ALA A 182 26.70 -12.83 -12.36
N ASP A 183 25.78 -13.24 -13.24
CA ASP A 183 25.34 -12.39 -14.36
C ASP A 183 24.53 -11.19 -13.84
N ARG A 184 25.14 -10.01 -13.92
CA ARG A 184 24.57 -8.74 -13.47
C ARG A 184 23.37 -8.32 -14.33
N ASN A 185 23.32 -8.71 -15.60
CA ASN A 185 22.24 -8.32 -16.50
C ASN A 185 20.95 -9.09 -16.18
N MET A 186 21.04 -10.41 -16.02
CA MET A 186 19.91 -11.23 -15.58
C MET A 186 19.38 -10.80 -14.20
N GLN A 187 20.27 -10.47 -13.25
CA GLN A 187 19.85 -9.95 -11.95
C GLN A 187 19.08 -8.63 -12.06
N LYS A 188 19.48 -7.72 -12.95
CA LYS A 188 18.76 -6.44 -13.17
C LYS A 188 17.36 -6.70 -13.75
N ILE A 189 17.25 -7.55 -14.76
CA ILE A 189 15.97 -7.90 -15.40
C ILE A 189 15.00 -8.51 -14.38
N PHE A 190 15.48 -9.48 -13.60
CA PHE A 190 14.68 -10.12 -12.54
C PHE A 190 14.25 -9.12 -11.46
N ARG A 191 15.13 -8.20 -11.05
CA ARG A 191 14.78 -7.14 -10.08
C ARG A 191 13.69 -6.23 -10.61
N SER A 192 13.80 -5.73 -11.85
CA SER A 192 12.76 -4.89 -12.45
C SER A 192 11.40 -5.56 -12.48
N MET A 193 11.38 -6.86 -12.78
CA MET A 193 10.15 -7.64 -12.76
C MET A 193 9.56 -7.76 -11.33
N LEU A 194 10.39 -8.07 -10.33
CA LEU A 194 9.93 -8.12 -8.92
C LEU A 194 9.41 -6.78 -8.43
N ILE A 195 10.01 -5.66 -8.87
CA ILE A 195 9.52 -4.33 -8.53
C ILE A 195 8.15 -4.11 -9.14
N PHE A 196 7.97 -4.44 -10.42
CA PHE A 196 6.68 -4.29 -11.08
C PHE A 196 5.59 -5.14 -10.42
N VAL A 197 5.84 -6.42 -10.11
CA VAL A 197 4.88 -7.27 -9.39
C VAL A 197 4.55 -6.71 -8.01
N MET A 198 5.56 -6.22 -7.29
CA MET A 198 5.37 -5.58 -5.99
C MET A 198 4.51 -4.31 -6.09
N HIS A 199 4.73 -3.51 -7.13
CA HIS A 199 3.97 -2.30 -7.42
C HIS A 199 2.51 -2.62 -7.78
N LEU A 200 2.26 -3.66 -8.59
CA LEU A 200 0.90 -4.15 -8.89
C LEU A 200 0.15 -4.59 -7.62
N LYS A 201 0.82 -5.29 -6.69
CA LYS A 201 0.21 -5.67 -5.40
C LYS A 201 -0.13 -4.45 -4.54
N LEU A 202 0.72 -3.44 -4.57
CA LEU A 202 0.53 -2.18 -3.84
C LEU A 202 -0.64 -1.38 -4.44
N ASP A 203 -0.68 -1.24 -5.77
CA ASP A 203 -1.76 -0.58 -6.50
C ASP A 203 -3.10 -1.25 -6.29
N LEU A 204 -3.15 -2.59 -6.33
CA LEU A 204 -4.39 -3.35 -6.13
C LEU A 204 -5.08 -2.99 -4.81
N PHE A 205 -4.32 -2.68 -3.76
CA PHE A 205 -4.88 -2.20 -2.51
C PHE A 205 -5.19 -0.69 -2.57
N PHE A 206 -4.17 0.15 -2.79
CA PHE A 206 -4.31 1.60 -2.62
C PHE A 206 -5.23 2.24 -3.67
N MET A 207 -5.13 1.86 -4.93
CA MET A 207 -5.94 2.43 -6.01
C MET A 207 -7.40 2.00 -5.88
N VAL A 208 -7.65 0.74 -5.51
CA VAL A 208 -9.01 0.21 -5.31
C VAL A 208 -9.67 0.83 -4.08
N VAL A 209 -8.94 0.97 -2.97
CA VAL A 209 -9.47 1.67 -1.79
C VAL A 209 -9.78 3.13 -2.12
N LEU A 210 -8.88 3.83 -2.81
CA LEU A 210 -9.09 5.21 -3.24
C LEU A 210 -10.31 5.35 -4.15
N SER A 211 -10.47 4.48 -5.15
CA SER A 211 -11.58 4.54 -6.09
C SER A 211 -12.93 4.20 -5.44
N VAL A 212 -12.97 3.21 -4.53
CA VAL A 212 -14.19 2.90 -3.76
C VAL A 212 -14.57 4.07 -2.85
N VAL A 213 -13.61 4.69 -2.16
CA VAL A 213 -13.87 5.87 -1.32
C VAL A 213 -14.39 7.03 -2.18
N ALA A 214 -13.78 7.28 -3.33
CA ALA A 214 -14.24 8.29 -4.27
C ALA A 214 -15.67 8.02 -4.78
N CYS A 215 -16.04 6.77 -5.05
CA CYS A 215 -17.42 6.39 -5.38
C CYS A 215 -18.40 6.77 -4.26
N VAL A 216 -18.06 6.49 -3.00
CA VAL A 216 -18.90 6.84 -1.85
C VAL A 216 -19.06 8.36 -1.73
N VAL A 217 -17.98 9.12 -1.87
CA VAL A 217 -18.00 10.59 -1.82
C VAL A 217 -18.89 11.18 -2.90
N LEU A 218 -18.73 10.72 -4.14
CA LEU A 218 -19.53 11.20 -5.26
C LEU A 218 -21.02 10.82 -5.12
N SER A 219 -21.32 9.69 -4.49
CA SER A 219 -22.69 9.21 -4.25
C SER A 219 -23.43 10.03 -3.18
N GLN A 220 -22.72 10.57 -2.18
CA GLN A 220 -23.31 11.38 -1.12
C GLN A 220 -23.75 12.78 -1.58
N ASN A 221 -23.27 13.24 -2.74
CA ASN A 221 -23.64 14.53 -3.29
C ASN A 221 -24.65 14.36 -4.42
N ASP A 222 -25.94 14.64 -4.15
CA ASP A 222 -27.05 14.39 -5.08
C ASP A 222 -26.86 15.02 -6.47
N LYS A 223 -26.24 16.20 -6.52
CA LYS A 223 -25.91 16.89 -7.78
C LYS A 223 -24.88 16.10 -8.59
N LEU A 224 -23.89 15.51 -7.91
CA LEU A 224 -22.80 14.78 -8.54
C LEU A 224 -23.17 13.35 -8.90
N LYS A 225 -24.00 12.69 -8.10
CA LYS A 225 -24.50 11.34 -8.35
C LYS A 225 -25.25 11.24 -9.69
N SER A 226 -26.01 12.27 -10.04
CA SER A 226 -26.75 12.35 -11.30
C SER A 226 -25.89 12.79 -12.50
N THR A 227 -24.62 13.13 -12.27
CA THR A 227 -23.69 13.58 -13.34
C THR A 227 -23.07 12.36 -14.04
N PRO A 228 -22.82 12.40 -15.36
CA PRO A 228 -22.12 11.33 -16.08
C PRO A 228 -20.73 10.98 -15.50
N LEU A 229 -20.09 11.93 -14.81
CA LEU A 229 -18.82 11.74 -14.12
C LEU A 229 -18.87 10.63 -13.07
N TYR A 230 -19.96 10.51 -12.31
CA TYR A 230 -20.10 9.45 -11.30
C TYR A 230 -20.07 8.06 -11.95
N TRP A 231 -20.90 7.85 -12.98
CA TRP A 231 -20.97 6.58 -13.69
C TRP A 231 -19.66 6.25 -14.42
N PHE A 232 -19.01 7.26 -15.00
CA PHE A 232 -17.67 7.10 -15.58
C PHE A 232 -16.68 6.59 -14.52
N HIS A 233 -16.65 7.22 -13.34
CA HIS A 233 -15.74 6.82 -12.26
C HIS A 233 -16.02 5.39 -11.74
N VAL A 234 -17.29 4.99 -11.63
CA VAL A 234 -17.66 3.61 -11.26
C VAL A 234 -17.14 2.61 -12.30
N ILE A 235 -17.26 2.91 -13.59
CA ILE A 235 -16.72 2.07 -14.67
C ILE A 235 -15.19 1.98 -14.58
N VAL A 236 -14.52 3.11 -14.35
CA VAL A 236 -13.06 3.16 -14.16
C VAL A 236 -12.62 2.33 -12.96
N THR A 237 -13.39 2.34 -11.87
CA THR A 237 -13.12 1.54 -10.66
C THR A 237 -13.07 0.05 -10.97
N VAL A 238 -14.05 -0.46 -11.72
CA VAL A 238 -14.06 -1.87 -12.18
C VAL A 238 -12.92 -2.13 -13.16
N LEU A 239 -12.65 -1.18 -14.06
CA LEU A 239 -11.56 -1.28 -15.02
C LEU A 239 -10.19 -1.40 -14.35
N ILE A 240 -9.91 -0.66 -13.26
CA ILE A 240 -8.65 -0.76 -12.51
C ILE A 240 -8.40 -2.21 -12.07
N PHE A 241 -9.41 -2.87 -11.51
CA PHE A 241 -9.29 -4.25 -11.05
C PHE A 241 -8.98 -5.21 -12.21
N ILE A 242 -9.67 -5.05 -13.34
CA ILE A 242 -9.45 -5.87 -14.55
C ILE A 242 -8.05 -5.62 -15.12
N LEU A 243 -7.61 -4.37 -15.22
CA LEU A 243 -6.30 -4.00 -15.76
C LEU A 243 -5.15 -4.54 -14.90
N GLN A 244 -5.30 -4.59 -13.57
CA GLN A 244 -4.32 -5.19 -12.67
C GLN A 244 -4.16 -6.71 -12.92
N GLY A 245 -5.28 -7.43 -13.05
CA GLY A 245 -5.27 -8.84 -13.41
C GLY A 245 -4.66 -9.10 -14.80
N LEU A 246 -5.02 -8.26 -15.77
CA LEU A 246 -4.47 -8.28 -17.13
C LEU A 246 -2.96 -8.06 -17.12
N ALA A 247 -2.47 -7.03 -16.40
CA ALA A 247 -1.04 -6.74 -16.29
C ALA A 247 -0.25 -7.91 -15.73
N TYR A 248 -0.76 -8.55 -14.68
CA TYR A 248 -0.14 -9.73 -14.09
C TYR A 248 -0.11 -10.92 -15.06
N HIS A 249 -1.19 -11.15 -15.79
CA HIS A 249 -1.26 -12.22 -16.79
C HIS A 249 -0.30 -11.97 -17.96
N MET A 250 -0.32 -10.77 -18.53
CA MET A 250 0.56 -10.38 -19.66
C MET A 250 2.04 -10.42 -19.27
N LEU A 251 2.36 -10.13 -18.01
CA LEU A 251 3.71 -10.28 -17.46
C LEU A 251 4.17 -11.75 -17.44
N ARG A 252 3.29 -12.69 -17.10
CA ARG A 252 3.63 -14.12 -17.06
C ARG A 252 3.78 -14.72 -18.46
N GLU A 253 2.97 -14.26 -19.41
CA GLU A 253 3.04 -14.71 -20.80
C GLU A 253 4.16 -14.04 -21.61
N GLU A 254 4.73 -12.94 -21.09
CA GLU A 254 5.66 -12.05 -21.82
C GLU A 254 5.06 -11.49 -23.12
N SER A 255 3.76 -11.20 -23.11
CA SER A 255 3.07 -10.66 -24.27
C SER A 255 3.38 -9.17 -24.46
N HIS A 256 4.21 -8.85 -25.46
CA HIS A 256 4.51 -7.48 -25.87
C HIS A 256 3.26 -6.68 -26.22
N LEU A 257 2.35 -7.29 -26.98
CA LEU A 257 1.12 -6.63 -27.40
C LEU A 257 0.21 -6.35 -26.20
N GLY A 258 0.05 -7.34 -25.32
CA GLY A 258 -0.79 -7.20 -24.13
C GLY A 258 -0.29 -6.13 -23.17
N MET A 259 1.02 -6.05 -22.95
CA MET A 259 1.61 -5.00 -22.11
C MET A 259 1.48 -3.60 -22.72
N LYS A 260 1.62 -3.45 -24.05
CA LYS A 260 1.37 -2.17 -24.74
C LYS A 260 -0.09 -1.73 -24.60
N ILE A 261 -1.04 -2.66 -24.73
CA ILE A 261 -2.47 -2.39 -24.54
C ILE A 261 -2.73 -1.95 -23.09
N PHE A 262 -2.14 -2.65 -22.10
CA PHE A 262 -2.23 -2.26 -20.69
C PHE A 262 -1.73 -0.83 -20.46
N ILE A 263 -0.54 -0.48 -20.98
CA ILE A 263 0.02 0.87 -20.84
C ILE A 263 -0.94 1.94 -21.39
N GLY A 264 -1.53 1.68 -22.57
CA GLY A 264 -2.50 2.61 -23.18
C GLY A 264 -3.77 2.77 -22.35
N LEU A 265 -4.35 1.67 -21.87
CA LEU A 265 -5.58 1.69 -21.07
C LEU A 265 -5.35 2.24 -19.66
N TRP A 266 -4.15 2.10 -19.10
CA TRP A 266 -3.80 2.60 -17.77
C TRP A 266 -3.78 4.13 -17.67
N LEU A 267 -3.76 4.84 -18.80
CA LEU A 267 -3.94 6.29 -18.85
C LEU A 267 -5.34 6.73 -18.41
N ILE A 268 -6.36 5.86 -18.56
CA ILE A 268 -7.75 6.18 -18.22
C ILE A 268 -7.91 6.38 -16.70
N PRO A 269 -7.47 5.46 -15.81
CA PRO A 269 -7.46 5.70 -14.37
C PRO A 269 -6.70 6.96 -13.93
N ILE A 270 -5.58 7.28 -14.60
CA ILE A 270 -4.80 8.49 -14.27
C ILE A 270 -5.61 9.75 -14.57
N ALA A 271 -6.24 9.81 -15.74
CA ALA A 271 -7.08 10.95 -16.12
C ALA A 271 -8.28 11.12 -15.18
N ASP A 272 -8.91 10.01 -14.79
CA ASP A 272 -10.01 9.99 -13.83
C ASP A 272 -9.58 10.53 -12.45
N PHE A 273 -8.43 10.11 -11.93
CA PHE A 273 -7.91 10.60 -10.65
C PHE A 273 -7.50 12.08 -10.70
N ILE A 274 -7.00 12.56 -11.84
CA ILE A 274 -6.75 13.99 -12.05
C ILE A 274 -8.07 14.79 -12.04
N ALA A 275 -9.12 14.28 -12.69
CA ALA A 275 -10.44 14.93 -12.68
C ALA A 275 -11.03 14.98 -11.25
N LEU A 276 -10.88 13.90 -10.47
CA LEU A 276 -11.23 13.87 -9.05
C LEU A 276 -10.43 14.90 -8.24
N LEU A 277 -9.13 15.02 -8.49
CA LEU A 277 -8.26 15.98 -7.80
C LEU A 277 -8.71 17.42 -8.03
N ILE A 278 -8.92 17.80 -9.30
CA ILE A 278 -9.38 19.15 -9.67
C ILE A 278 -10.70 19.47 -8.98
N LYS A 279 -11.62 18.51 -8.95
CA LYS A 279 -12.93 18.68 -8.32
C LYS A 279 -12.83 18.79 -6.81
N SER A 280 -11.97 17.99 -6.18
CA SER A 280 -11.73 18.05 -4.73
C SER A 280 -11.09 19.37 -4.31
N ILE A 281 -10.19 19.93 -5.11
CA ILE A 281 -9.56 21.23 -4.85
C ILE A 281 -10.52 22.40 -5.12
N GLY A 282 -11.42 22.26 -6.12
CA GLY A 282 -12.41 23.28 -6.45
C GLY A 282 -13.54 23.46 -5.42
N THR A 283 -13.56 22.64 -4.35
CA THR A 283 -14.48 22.84 -3.22
C THR A 283 -13.97 23.97 -2.31
N SER A 284 -14.88 24.73 -1.68
CA SER A 284 -14.51 25.84 -0.79
C SER A 284 -13.53 25.39 0.30
N ALA A 285 -12.56 26.24 0.65
CA ALA A 285 -11.48 25.90 1.59
C ALA A 285 -11.96 25.42 2.98
N GLN A 286 -13.16 25.81 3.42
CA GLN A 286 -13.73 25.39 4.71
C GLN A 286 -14.27 23.94 4.68
N ASP A 287 -14.63 23.44 3.50
CA ASP A 287 -15.19 22.09 3.26
C ASP A 287 -14.18 21.14 2.60
N SER A 288 -12.96 21.62 2.34
CA SER A 288 -11.94 20.82 1.68
C SER A 288 -11.48 19.67 2.58
N TRP A 289 -11.62 18.44 2.07
CA TRP A 289 -11.20 17.22 2.74
C TRP A 289 -9.72 16.92 2.43
N TYR A 290 -8.82 17.43 3.27
CA TYR A 290 -7.37 17.39 3.00
C TYR A 290 -6.81 15.97 2.93
N PHE A 291 -7.28 15.08 3.81
CA PHE A 291 -6.91 13.66 3.77
C PHE A 291 -7.18 13.06 2.39
N PHE A 292 -8.37 13.29 1.83
CA PHE A 292 -8.76 12.72 0.54
C PHE A 292 -7.95 13.31 -0.62
N ILE A 293 -7.65 14.61 -0.59
CA ILE A 293 -6.77 15.25 -1.58
C ILE A 293 -5.38 14.61 -1.56
N ILE A 294 -4.76 14.47 -0.38
CA ILE A 294 -3.44 13.85 -0.23
C ILE A 294 -3.49 12.40 -0.71
N PHE A 295 -4.57 11.69 -0.42
CA PHE A 295 -4.75 10.31 -0.86
C PHE A 295 -4.88 10.17 -2.38
N ILE A 296 -5.59 11.09 -3.05
CA ILE A 296 -5.65 11.16 -4.52
C ILE A 296 -4.26 11.44 -5.12
N VAL A 297 -3.54 12.43 -4.58
CA VAL A 297 -2.20 12.78 -5.07
C VAL A 297 -1.25 11.58 -4.97
N PHE A 298 -1.29 10.86 -3.85
CA PHE A 298 -0.53 9.63 -3.68
C PHE A 298 -0.93 8.57 -4.71
N GLY A 299 -2.22 8.37 -4.96
CA GLY A 299 -2.74 7.47 -5.99
C GLY A 299 -2.23 7.82 -7.40
N ILE A 300 -2.19 9.10 -7.77
CA ILE A 300 -1.65 9.54 -9.07
C ILE A 300 -0.16 9.23 -9.18
N ILE A 301 0.63 9.51 -8.14
CA ILE A 301 2.07 9.19 -8.11
C ILE A 301 2.28 7.68 -8.29
N MET A 302 1.52 6.87 -7.56
CA MET A 302 1.55 5.41 -7.67
C MET A 302 1.24 4.95 -9.09
N ALA A 303 0.16 5.45 -9.70
CA ALA A 303 -0.24 5.09 -11.05
C ALA A 303 0.80 5.49 -12.12
N LEU A 304 1.47 6.63 -11.97
CA LEU A 304 2.56 7.05 -12.85
C LEU A 304 3.77 6.13 -12.73
N LEU A 305 4.14 5.72 -11.50
CA LEU A 305 5.19 4.75 -11.26
C LEU A 305 4.86 3.40 -11.92
N THR A 306 3.59 2.98 -11.93
CA THR A 306 3.14 1.76 -12.61
C THR A 306 3.41 1.80 -14.10
N ILE A 307 3.15 2.93 -14.76
CA ILE A 307 3.47 3.12 -16.18
C ILE A 307 4.98 3.01 -16.40
N ILE A 308 5.78 3.72 -15.59
CA ILE A 308 7.24 3.70 -15.73
C ILE A 308 7.77 2.27 -15.62
N TRP A 309 7.35 1.53 -14.60
CA TRP A 309 7.77 0.14 -14.40
C TRP A 309 7.26 -0.79 -15.49
N SER A 310 6.05 -0.60 -16.00
CA SER A 310 5.51 -1.40 -17.10
C SER A 310 6.32 -1.23 -18.40
N ILE A 311 6.79 -0.01 -18.71
CA ILE A 311 7.67 0.26 -19.86
C ILE A 311 9.03 -0.41 -19.68
N ILE A 312 9.63 -0.30 -18.48
CA ILE A 312 10.91 -0.95 -18.18
C ILE A 312 10.80 -2.46 -18.35
N VAL A 313 9.70 -3.07 -17.89
CA VAL A 313 9.47 -4.50 -17.98
C VAL A 313 9.22 -4.94 -19.41
N LEU A 314 8.43 -4.19 -20.19
CA LEU A 314 8.22 -4.43 -21.62
C LEU A 314 9.53 -4.48 -22.40
N ASN A 315 10.44 -3.54 -22.13
CA ASN A 315 11.76 -3.49 -22.78
C ASN A 315 12.70 -4.64 -22.38
N ASN A 316 12.31 -5.46 -21.40
CA ASN A 316 13.07 -6.58 -20.87
C ASN A 316 12.48 -7.96 -21.21
N PHE A 317 11.36 -8.01 -21.95
CA PHE A 317 10.80 -9.26 -22.46
C PHE A 317 11.76 -10.00 -23.40
N ASP A 318 11.60 -11.33 -23.51
CA ASP A 318 12.41 -12.26 -24.31
C ASP A 318 13.88 -12.43 -23.88
N LYS A 319 14.32 -11.75 -22.81
CA LYS A 319 15.71 -11.85 -22.31
C LYS A 319 15.92 -13.01 -21.31
N GLY A 320 15.10 -14.05 -21.36
CA GLY A 320 15.20 -15.25 -20.50
C GLY A 320 14.46 -15.17 -19.16
N LEU A 321 13.54 -14.22 -19.02
CA LEU A 321 12.73 -14.00 -17.80
C LEU A 321 11.77 -15.19 -17.54
N LYS A 322 11.23 -15.82 -18.59
CA LYS A 322 10.27 -16.94 -18.54
C LYS A 322 10.78 -18.15 -17.77
N ARG A 323 12.07 -18.49 -17.88
CA ARG A 323 12.67 -19.66 -17.20
C ARG A 323 12.64 -19.51 -15.67
N HIS A 324 12.68 -18.27 -15.18
CA HIS A 324 12.61 -17.95 -13.75
C HIS A 324 11.16 -17.83 -13.24
N LEU A 325 10.20 -17.64 -14.13
CA LEU A 325 8.76 -17.54 -13.83
C LEU A 325 8.08 -18.90 -13.65
N THR A 326 8.40 -19.87 -14.50
CA THR A 326 7.74 -21.20 -14.52
C THR A 326 8.14 -22.09 -13.34
N THR A 327 9.31 -21.83 -12.73
CA THR A 327 9.82 -22.65 -11.61
C THR A 327 9.19 -22.29 -10.25
N GLY A 328 8.29 -21.29 -10.21
CA GLY A 328 7.43 -21.02 -9.06
C GLY A 328 8.13 -20.31 -7.91
N ILE A 329 7.49 -19.25 -7.43
CA ILE A 329 7.90 -18.49 -6.25
C ILE A 329 7.86 -19.33 -4.95
N GLY A 330 7.31 -20.55 -4.98
CA GLY A 330 7.22 -21.47 -3.84
C GLY A 330 7.99 -22.81 -3.93
N ASN A 331 8.57 -23.21 -5.07
CA ASN A 331 9.01 -24.61 -5.27
C ASN A 331 10.44 -24.80 -5.83
N ILE A 332 11.38 -23.90 -5.51
CA ILE A 332 12.80 -24.06 -5.88
C ILE A 332 13.62 -24.50 -4.66
N GLN A 333 13.32 -25.70 -4.15
CA GLN A 333 14.15 -26.37 -3.14
C GLN A 333 15.19 -27.30 -3.79
N ARG A 334 15.28 -27.38 -5.13
CA ARG A 334 16.33 -28.16 -5.80
C ARG A 334 16.88 -27.37 -6.99
N PRO A 335 18.20 -27.19 -7.10
CA PRO A 335 18.77 -26.78 -8.38
C PRO A 335 18.34 -27.81 -9.43
N PRO A 336 17.97 -27.39 -10.64
CA PRO A 336 17.89 -28.33 -11.74
C PRO A 336 19.29 -28.92 -11.90
N ILE A 337 19.40 -30.23 -11.69
CA ILE A 337 20.58 -30.97 -12.13
C ILE A 337 20.59 -30.77 -13.64
N THR A 338 21.50 -29.93 -14.10
CA THR A 338 21.81 -29.81 -15.52
C THR A 338 22.35 -31.18 -15.93
N GLU A 339 21.50 -32.06 -16.42
CA GLU A 339 21.91 -33.14 -17.32
C GLU A 339 22.39 -32.50 -18.61
N GLN A 340 23.63 -32.02 -18.61
CA GLN A 340 24.42 -31.92 -19.82
C GLN A 340 25.37 -33.11 -19.83
N THR A 341 24.93 -34.12 -20.58
CA THR A 341 25.73 -35.08 -21.36
C THR A 341 27.24 -34.87 -21.35
N SER A 342 27.97 -35.85 -20.84
CA SER A 342 29.10 -36.53 -21.51
C SER A 342 29.78 -37.48 -20.51
N GLN A 343 29.40 -38.76 -20.51
CA GLN A 343 30.26 -39.82 -19.98
C GLN A 343 31.42 -40.00 -20.96
N THR A 344 32.43 -39.14 -20.85
CA THR A 344 33.78 -39.46 -21.30
C THR A 344 34.52 -40.00 -20.09
N GLN A 345 35.12 -41.17 -20.28
CA GLN A 345 35.87 -42.04 -19.35
C GLN A 345 36.43 -41.42 -18.06
N PRO A 346 36.45 -42.19 -16.95
CA PRO A 346 37.14 -41.77 -15.73
C PRO A 346 38.64 -41.62 -16.03
N PRO A 347 39.32 -40.56 -15.54
CA PRO A 347 40.76 -40.48 -15.67
C PRO A 347 41.40 -41.64 -14.91
N GLY A 348 42.25 -42.36 -15.64
CA GLY A 348 43.01 -43.49 -15.15
C GLY A 348 43.88 -43.11 -13.96
N ARG A 349 43.91 -44.05 -13.02
CA ARG A 349 44.91 -44.24 -11.98
C ARG A 349 46.32 -43.91 -12.48
N TRP A 350 46.96 -42.90 -11.88
CA TRP A 350 48.40 -42.70 -11.92
C TRP A 350 48.90 -42.65 -10.49
N ALA A 351 49.34 -43.80 -10.01
CA ALA A 351 50.40 -43.93 -9.01
C ALA A 351 51.68 -44.26 -9.78
N ILE A 352 52.81 -43.68 -9.35
CA ILE A 352 54.23 -44.05 -9.47
C ILE A 352 54.92 -42.86 -8.79
N ASP A 353 55.29 -42.96 -7.52
CA ASP A 353 56.46 -43.65 -6.92
C ASP A 353 57.73 -42.77 -6.97
N ASP A 354 58.45 -42.85 -5.86
CA ASP A 354 59.61 -42.08 -5.44
C ASP A 354 60.86 -42.24 -6.34
N GLU A 355 61.84 -41.38 -6.02
CA GLU A 355 63.29 -41.53 -6.16
C GLU A 355 64.05 -40.54 -7.08
N ASP A 356 64.98 -39.86 -6.40
CA ASP A 356 66.34 -39.50 -6.78
C ASP A 356 66.68 -38.17 -7.49
N ASP A 357 67.21 -37.28 -6.64
CA ASP A 357 68.62 -36.84 -6.66
C ASP A 357 69.04 -35.76 -7.67
N GLN A 358 69.48 -34.60 -7.15
CA GLN A 358 70.79 -33.97 -7.44
C GLN A 358 70.89 -32.51 -6.93
N THR A 359 71.54 -32.39 -5.77
CA THR A 359 72.72 -31.55 -5.48
C THR A 359 73.08 -30.26 -6.28
N TYR A 360 73.31 -29.20 -5.48
CA TYR A 360 74.40 -28.17 -5.49
C TYR A 360 74.35 -26.98 -6.49
N PRO A 361 74.99 -25.82 -6.17
CA PRO A 361 76.04 -25.55 -5.17
C PRO A 361 75.65 -24.75 -3.92
#